data_AF-A0A961R1Z9-F1
#
_entry.id   AF-A0A961R1Z9-F1
#
_cell.length_a   1.000
_cell.length_b   1.000
_cell.length_c   1.000
_cell.angle_alpha   90.00
_cell.angle_beta   90.00
_cell.angle_gamma   90.00
#
_symmetry.space_group_name_H-M   'P 1'
#
loop_
_entity.id
_entity.type
_entity.pdbx_description
1 polymer ?
#
loop_
_entity_poly.entity_id
_entity_poly.type
_entity_poly.pdbx_seq_one_letter_code
_entity_poly.pdbx_strand_id
1 'polypeptide(L)'
;PDPEVEKMLEEVRAKLGIKGRAISDEEILERMVYPMINEGARILAEGVASRPSDIDVVWIYGYGWPIYRGGPMFYADQVGLKHIADRLAFYAKETNDPSLEPAPLLKKLADEGKTFASLAAPNKAA
;
A
#
# COMPACT_ATOMS: atom_id res chain seq x y z
N PRO A 1 -17.62 -19.73 6.65
CA PRO A 1 -16.43 -20.51 6.23
C PRO A 1 -16.88 -21.75 5.46
N ASP A 2 -16.17 -22.09 4.39
CA ASP A 2 -16.46 -23.26 3.55
C ASP A 2 -15.47 -24.39 3.89
N PRO A 3 -15.93 -25.56 4.38
CA PRO A 3 -15.05 -26.67 4.77
C PRO A 3 -14.17 -27.20 3.62
N GLU A 4 -14.62 -27.12 2.37
CA GLU A 4 -13.83 -27.57 1.23
C GLU A 4 -12.63 -26.66 0.97
N VAL A 5 -12.81 -25.35 1.16
CA VAL A 5 -11.75 -24.35 1.04
C VAL A 5 -10.72 -24.53 2.15
N GLU A 6 -11.15 -24.78 3.38
CA GLU A 6 -10.25 -25.01 4.51
C GLU A 6 -9.33 -26.21 4.26
N LYS A 7 -9.90 -27.33 3.84
CA LYS A 7 -9.14 -28.53 3.47
C LYS A 7 -8.14 -28.25 2.35
N MET A 8 -8.57 -27.54 1.30
CA MET A 8 -7.69 -27.15 0.19
C MET A 8 -6.48 -26.33 0.69
N LEU A 9 -6.71 -25.36 1.58
CA LEU A 9 -5.64 -24.52 2.13
C LEU A 9 -4.65 -25.33 2.99
N GLU A 10 -5.13 -26.27 3.80
CA GLU A 10 -4.28 -27.17 4.60
C GLU A 10 -3.38 -28.03 3.71
N GLU A 11 -3.94 -28.64 2.66
CA GLU A 11 -3.19 -29.46 1.71
C GLU A 11 -2.11 -28.64 0.99
N VAL A 12 -2.41 -27.42 0.56
CA VAL A 12 -1.44 -26.53 -0.10
C VAL A 12 -0.33 -26.11 0.87
N ARG A 13 -0.67 -25.74 2.11
CA ARG A 13 0.32 -25.41 3.15
C ARG A 13 1.27 -26.58 3.42
N ALA A 14 0.75 -27.79 3.56
CA ALA A 14 1.56 -28.99 3.75
C ALA A 14 2.50 -29.25 2.56
N LYS A 15 2.01 -29.12 1.32
CA LYS A 15 2.82 -29.27 0.10
C LYS A 15 3.95 -28.25 0.00
N LEU A 16 3.70 -27.02 0.42
CA LEU A 16 4.67 -25.92 0.39
C LEU A 16 5.57 -25.86 1.64
N GLY A 17 5.36 -26.74 2.62
CA GLY A 17 6.08 -26.71 3.90
C GLY A 17 5.82 -25.44 4.73
N ILE A 18 4.72 -24.74 4.48
CA ILE A 18 4.36 -23.49 5.16
C ILE A 18 3.60 -23.80 6.43
N LYS A 19 4.15 -23.37 7.58
CA LYS A 19 3.44 -23.44 8.85
C LYS A 19 2.43 -22.29 8.96
N GLY A 20 1.18 -22.63 9.24
CA GLY A 20 0.16 -21.64 9.57
C GLY A 20 0.55 -20.86 10.82
N ARG A 21 0.24 -19.57 10.83
CA ARG A 21 0.34 -18.69 12.00
C ARG A 21 -0.88 -17.81 12.08
N ALA A 22 -1.14 -17.25 13.26
CA ALA A 22 -2.11 -16.18 13.39
C ALA A 22 -1.61 -14.94 12.61
N ILE A 23 -2.51 -14.31 11.88
CA ILE A 23 -2.30 -13.05 11.17
C ILE A 23 -3.33 -12.08 11.76
N SER A 24 -2.87 -10.96 12.32
CA SER A 24 -3.78 -9.97 12.90
C SER A 24 -4.51 -9.17 11.82
N ASP A 25 -5.65 -8.59 12.16
CA ASP A 25 -6.40 -7.71 11.26
C ASP A 25 -5.54 -6.54 10.77
N GLU A 26 -4.68 -6.00 11.65
CA GLU A 26 -3.72 -4.95 11.29
C GLU A 26 -2.74 -5.44 10.22
N GLU A 27 -2.14 -6.62 10.40
CA GLU A 27 -1.20 -7.16 9.41
C GLU A 27 -1.89 -7.46 8.08
N ILE A 28 -3.14 -7.96 8.10
CA ILE A 28 -3.95 -8.13 6.89
C ILE A 28 -4.15 -6.79 6.19
N LEU A 29 -4.54 -5.76 6.93
CA LEU A 29 -4.78 -4.43 6.37
C LEU A 29 -3.50 -3.86 5.76
N GLU A 30 -2.39 -3.87 6.48
CA GLU A 30 -1.11 -3.36 5.98
C GLU A 30 -0.68 -4.10 4.71
N ARG A 31 -0.71 -5.44 4.71
CA ARG A 31 -0.27 -6.26 3.57
C ARG A 31 -1.17 -6.14 2.36
N MET A 32 -2.44 -5.79 2.55
CA MET A 32 -3.35 -5.54 1.45
C MET A 32 -3.23 -4.11 0.93
N VAL A 33 -3.14 -3.12 1.82
CA VAL A 33 -3.28 -1.69 1.48
C VAL A 33 -1.94 -1.03 1.14
N TYR A 34 -0.88 -1.31 1.89
CA TYR A 34 0.39 -0.60 1.70
C TYR A 34 1.05 -0.89 0.35
N PRO A 35 1.02 -2.13 -0.20
CA PRO A 35 1.50 -2.37 -1.55
C PRO A 35 0.73 -1.57 -2.61
N MET A 36 -0.58 -1.35 -2.41
CA MET A 36 -1.40 -0.55 -3.34
C MET A 36 -1.02 0.93 -3.27
N ILE A 37 -0.77 1.47 -2.08
CA ILE A 37 -0.23 2.82 -1.89
C ILE A 37 1.16 2.95 -2.53
N ASN A 38 2.00 1.93 -2.35
CA ASN A 38 3.34 1.89 -2.91
C ASN A 38 3.31 1.95 -4.44
N GLU A 39 2.38 1.21 -5.05
CA GLU A 39 2.15 1.25 -6.49
C GLU A 39 1.61 2.62 -6.94
N GLY A 40 0.69 3.22 -6.18
CA GLY A 40 0.25 4.59 -6.42
C GLY A 40 1.40 5.60 -6.43
N ALA A 41 2.40 5.43 -5.56
CA ALA A 41 3.60 6.26 -5.57
C ALA A 41 4.48 6.05 -6.83
N ARG A 42 4.55 4.82 -7.38
CA ARG A 42 5.23 4.55 -8.66
C ARG A 42 4.50 5.21 -9.82
N ILE A 43 3.18 5.02 -9.90
CA ILE A 43 2.30 5.64 -10.92
C ILE A 43 2.47 7.17 -10.95
N LEU A 44 2.58 7.82 -9.79
CA LEU A 44 2.86 9.26 -9.71
C LEU A 44 4.27 9.61 -10.17
N ALA A 45 5.29 8.84 -9.77
CA ALA A 45 6.67 9.08 -10.16
C ALA A 45 6.90 8.91 -11.67
N GLU A 46 6.19 7.97 -12.28
CA GLU A 46 6.21 7.71 -13.72
C GLU A 46 5.38 8.71 -14.54
N GLY A 47 4.59 9.56 -13.87
CA GLY A 47 3.74 10.55 -14.53
C GLY A 47 2.49 9.97 -15.20
N VAL A 48 2.14 8.72 -14.89
CA VAL A 48 0.91 8.07 -15.38
C VAL A 48 -0.33 8.74 -14.78
N ALA A 49 -0.25 9.15 -13.51
CA ALA A 49 -1.23 10.03 -12.88
C ALA A 49 -0.58 11.39 -12.56
N SER A 50 -1.31 12.47 -12.83
CA SER A 50 -0.81 13.84 -12.61
C SER A 50 -0.83 14.25 -11.14
N ARG A 51 -1.79 13.74 -10.35
CA ARG A 51 -1.97 14.11 -8.94
C ARG A 51 -2.39 12.90 -8.11
N PRO A 52 -2.08 12.87 -6.80
CA PRO A 52 -2.54 11.80 -5.90
C PRO A 52 -4.07 11.65 -5.90
N SER A 53 -4.79 12.77 -5.99
CA SER A 53 -6.25 12.77 -6.05
C SER A 53 -6.83 12.05 -7.27
N ASP A 54 -6.08 12.00 -8.38
CA ASP A 54 -6.55 11.32 -9.59
C ASP A 54 -6.58 9.80 -9.36
N ILE A 55 -5.62 9.27 -8.58
CA ILE A 55 -5.61 7.88 -8.12
C ILE A 55 -6.75 7.65 -7.12
N ASP A 56 -6.94 8.55 -6.15
CA ASP A 56 -7.99 8.41 -5.13
C ASP A 56 -9.39 8.32 -5.74
N VAL A 57 -9.68 9.16 -6.75
CA VAL A 57 -10.96 9.14 -7.47
C VAL A 57 -11.20 7.81 -8.17
N VAL A 58 -10.18 7.25 -8.84
CA VAL A 58 -10.28 5.92 -9.48
C VAL A 58 -10.58 4.84 -8.45
N TRP A 59 -9.96 4.89 -7.28
CA TRP A 59 -10.20 3.90 -6.23
C TRP A 59 -11.59 3.99 -5.61
N ILE A 60 -12.08 5.21 -5.37
CA ILE A 60 -13.44 5.44 -4.86
C ILE A 60 -14.48 4.91 -5.84
N TYR A 61 -14.41 5.33 -7.10
CA TYR A 61 -15.49 5.09 -8.07
C TYR A 61 -15.30 3.81 -8.91
N GLY A 62 -14.08 3.26 -8.97
CA GLY A 62 -13.76 2.06 -9.74
C GLY A 62 -13.63 0.79 -8.90
N TYR A 63 -13.13 0.90 -7.66
CA TYR A 63 -12.78 -0.24 -6.80
C TYR A 63 -13.54 -0.27 -5.48
N GLY A 64 -14.49 0.66 -5.27
CA GLY A 64 -15.34 0.70 -4.09
C GLY A 64 -14.61 1.09 -2.80
N TRP A 65 -13.53 1.88 -2.90
CA TRP A 65 -12.82 2.38 -1.71
C TRP A 65 -13.77 3.19 -0.80
N PRO A 66 -13.69 3.01 0.54
CA PRO A 66 -14.58 3.70 1.47
C PRO A 66 -14.40 5.22 1.40
N ILE A 67 -15.41 5.92 0.86
CA ILE A 67 -15.39 7.38 0.64
C ILE A 67 -15.03 8.17 1.91
N TYR A 68 -15.48 7.72 3.09
CA TYR A 68 -15.17 8.38 4.37
C TYR A 68 -13.71 8.27 4.80
N ARG A 69 -12.89 7.46 4.09
CA ARG A 69 -11.43 7.38 4.22
C ARG A 69 -10.72 8.12 3.07
N GLY A 70 -11.43 8.90 2.26
CA GLY A 70 -10.87 9.54 1.06
C GLY A 70 -10.57 8.50 -0.02
N GLY A 71 -9.31 8.40 -0.42
CA GLY A 71 -8.75 7.32 -1.25
C GLY A 71 -7.45 6.79 -0.65
N PRO A 72 -6.78 5.80 -1.28
CA PRO A 72 -5.56 5.21 -0.74
C PRO A 72 -4.42 6.20 -0.54
N MET A 73 -4.26 7.20 -1.41
CA MET A 73 -3.20 8.21 -1.28
C MET A 73 -3.49 9.16 -0.12
N PHE A 74 -4.73 9.61 0.01
CA PHE A 74 -5.18 10.39 1.17
C PHE A 74 -5.09 9.58 2.48
N TYR A 75 -5.48 8.31 2.46
CA TYR A 75 -5.38 7.42 3.62
C TYR A 75 -3.92 7.23 4.04
N ALA A 76 -2.98 7.13 3.08
CA ALA A 76 -1.56 7.05 3.36
C ALA A 76 -1.06 8.27 4.15
N ASP A 77 -1.54 9.46 3.80
CA ASP A 77 -1.20 10.70 4.51
C ASP A 77 -1.73 10.71 5.95
N GLN A 78 -2.88 10.08 6.22
CA GLN A 78 -3.44 9.96 7.56
C GLN A 78 -2.67 8.96 8.43
N VAL A 79 -2.22 7.85 7.85
CA VAL A 79 -1.42 6.82 8.54
C VAL A 79 0.00 7.31 8.79
N GLY A 80 0.57 8.04 7.83
CA GLY A 80 1.93 8.56 7.86
C GLY A 80 2.88 7.78 6.95
N LEU A 81 3.45 8.47 5.97
CA LEU A 81 4.28 7.86 4.92
C LEU A 81 5.52 7.15 5.46
N LYS A 82 6.14 7.68 6.53
CA LYS A 82 7.27 7.02 7.19
C LYS A 82 6.90 5.64 7.73
N HIS A 83 5.76 5.55 8.42
CA HIS A 83 5.30 4.27 8.94
C HIS A 83 5.06 3.26 7.81
N ILE A 84 4.38 3.68 6.75
CA ILE A 84 4.11 2.83 5.59
C ILE A 84 5.42 2.36 4.93
N ALA A 85 6.38 3.25 4.72
CA ALA A 85 7.68 2.90 4.15
C ALA A 85 8.44 1.88 5.03
N ASP A 86 8.45 2.09 6.35
CA ASP A 86 9.10 1.16 7.28
C ASP A 86 8.42 -0.23 7.26
N ARG A 87 7.09 -0.28 7.21
CA ARG A 87 6.32 -1.55 7.15
C ARG A 87 6.52 -2.26 5.82
N LEU A 88 6.55 -1.54 4.70
CA LEU A 88 6.85 -2.08 3.38
C LEU A 88 8.26 -2.70 3.32
N ALA A 89 9.28 -1.99 3.82
CA ALA A 89 10.64 -2.52 3.90
C ALA A 89 10.73 -3.76 4.81
N PHE A 90 9.99 -3.76 5.93
CA PHE A 90 9.86 -4.95 6.77
C PHE A 90 9.28 -6.14 5.99
N TYR A 91 8.15 -5.96 5.29
CA TYR A 91 7.55 -7.04 4.52
C TYR A 91 8.43 -7.51 3.35
N ALA A 92 9.07 -6.59 2.62
CA ALA A 92 10.00 -6.92 1.55
C ALA A 92 11.10 -7.88 2.02
N LYS A 93 11.66 -7.62 3.21
CA LYS A 93 12.65 -8.50 3.84
C LYS A 93 12.06 -9.82 4.30
N GLU A 94 10.92 -9.79 5.02
CA GLU A 94 10.30 -10.99 5.58
C GLU A 94 9.81 -11.98 4.52
N THR A 95 9.32 -11.47 3.38
CA THR A 95 8.84 -12.31 2.27
C THR A 95 9.88 -12.51 1.18
N ASN A 96 11.06 -11.90 1.31
CA ASN A 96 12.09 -11.84 0.27
C ASN A 96 11.51 -11.41 -1.08
N ASP A 97 10.68 -10.35 -1.06
CA ASP A 97 9.99 -9.80 -2.23
C ASP A 97 10.40 -8.34 -2.46
N PRO A 98 11.31 -8.08 -3.43
CA PRO A 98 11.77 -6.73 -3.75
C PRO A 98 10.65 -5.80 -4.26
N SER A 99 9.52 -6.33 -4.75
CA SER A 99 8.40 -5.50 -5.22
C SER A 99 7.72 -4.73 -4.08
N LEU A 100 7.92 -5.18 -2.84
CA LEU A 100 7.44 -4.50 -1.64
C LEU A 100 8.36 -3.40 -1.14
N GLU A 101 9.56 -3.23 -1.70
CA GLU A 101 10.45 -2.14 -1.31
C GLU A 101 9.76 -0.78 -1.52
N PRO A 102 9.87 0.17 -0.58
CA PRO A 102 9.25 1.47 -0.70
C PRO A 102 9.67 2.17 -1.99
N ALA A 103 8.68 2.61 -2.77
CA ALA A 103 8.89 3.33 -4.01
C ALA A 103 9.74 4.59 -3.76
N PRO A 104 10.61 4.99 -4.70
CA PRO A 104 11.50 6.13 -4.50
C PRO A 104 10.77 7.42 -4.08
N LEU A 105 9.59 7.69 -4.65
CA LEU A 105 8.77 8.83 -4.28
C LEU A 105 8.24 8.73 -2.84
N LEU A 106 7.70 7.57 -2.46
CA LEU A 106 7.21 7.33 -1.10
C LEU A 106 8.34 7.52 -0.08
N LYS A 107 9.51 6.91 -0.34
CA LYS A 107 10.70 7.02 0.51
C LYS A 107 11.15 8.48 0.64
N LYS A 108 11.25 9.20 -0.48
CA LYS A 108 11.62 10.63 -0.48
C LYS A 108 10.67 11.46 0.38
N LEU A 109 9.35 11.31 0.19
CA LEU A 109 8.38 12.08 0.96
C LEU A 109 8.42 11.73 2.45
N ALA A 110 8.58 10.45 2.77
CA ALA A 110 8.77 9.99 4.14
C ALA A 110 10.01 10.59 4.82
N ASP A 111 11.15 10.59 4.13
CA ASP A 111 12.42 11.15 4.62
C ASP A 111 12.33 12.69 4.79
N GLU A 112 11.58 13.37 3.92
CA GLU A 112 11.34 14.81 3.99
C GLU A 112 10.23 15.20 4.98
N GLY A 113 9.55 14.25 5.63
CA GLY A 113 8.41 14.51 6.50
C GLY A 113 7.21 15.13 5.78
N LYS A 114 7.09 14.88 4.47
CA LYS A 114 6.01 15.38 3.60
C LYS A 114 4.94 14.32 3.38
N THR A 115 3.84 14.76 2.77
CA THR A 115 2.69 13.95 2.41
C THR A 115 2.52 13.88 0.89
N PHE A 116 1.71 12.95 0.38
CA PHE A 116 1.31 12.96 -1.03
C PHE A 116 0.55 14.24 -1.37
N ALA A 117 -0.31 14.74 -0.48
CA ALA A 117 -1.01 16.00 -0.67
C ALA A 117 -0.07 17.20 -0.96
N SER A 118 1.18 17.17 -0.47
CA SER A 118 2.17 18.21 -0.76
C SER A 118 2.56 18.30 -2.25
N LEU A 119 2.37 17.22 -3.03
CA LEU A 119 2.60 17.20 -4.48
C LEU A 119 1.54 17.98 -5.26
N ALA A 120 0.37 18.20 -4.68
CA ALA A 120 -0.72 18.94 -5.33
C ALA A 120 -0.56 20.47 -5.21
N ALA A 121 0.41 20.95 -4.44
CA ALA A 121 0.67 22.39 -4.34
C ALA A 121 1.24 22.90 -5.68
N PRO A 122 0.63 23.90 -6.32
CA PRO A 122 1.18 24.50 -7.51
C PRO A 122 2.58 25.03 -7.19
N ASN A 123 3.52 24.82 -8.10
CA ASN A 123 4.87 25.36 -8.03
C ASN A 123 4.75 26.88 -7.80
N LYS A 124 4.97 27.35 -6.56
CA LYS A 124 5.09 28.78 -6.28
C LYS A 124 6.51 29.20 -6.69
N ALA A 125 6.72 29.43 -7.98
CA ALA A 125 7.75 30.25 -8.63
C ALA A 125 7.78 29.89 -10.14
N ALA A 126 7.91 30.81 -11.09
CA ALA A 126 8.53 32.13 -11.06
C ALA A 126 7.76 33.15 -11.91
#